data_AF-A0A1G8L3D8-F1
#
_entry.id   AF-A0A1G8L3D8-F1
#
_cell.length_a   1.000
_cell.length_b   1.000
_cell.length_c   1.000
_cell.angle_alpha   90.00
_cell.angle_beta   90.00
_cell.angle_gamma   90.00
#
_symmetry.space_group_name_H-M   'P 1'
#
loop_
_entity.id
_entity.type
_entity.pdbx_description
1 polymer ?
#
loop_
_entity_poly.entity_id
_entity_poly.type
_entity_poly.pdbx_seq_one_letter_code
_entity_poly.pdbx_strand_id
1 'polypeptide(L)' 'MFSKILLKSLEWLLICIFGLMVLLVFGNVVLRYGFNYGIIFSEEVSRFLFVWMVFLGSVLMLYDNGHLGV' A
#
# COMPACT_ATOMS: atom_id res chain seq x y z
N MET A 1 3.52 25.76 2.82
CA MET A 1 4.54 25.08 1.98
C MET A 1 4.92 23.72 2.57
N PHE A 2 5.27 23.66 3.86
CA PHE A 2 5.60 22.43 4.59
C PHE A 2 4.53 21.32 4.48
N SER A 3 3.25 21.67 4.68
CA SER A 3 2.15 20.70 4.60
C SER A 3 1.98 20.06 3.21
N LYS A 4 2.25 20.81 2.13
CA LYS A 4 2.15 20.27 0.75
C LYS A 4 3.25 19.25 0.47
N ILE A 5 4.46 19.48 0.99
CA ILE A 5 5.59 18.54 0.87
C ILE A 5 5.30 17.27 1.68
N LEU A 6 4.77 17.40 2.89
CA LEU A 6 4.39 16.26 3.73
C LEU A 6 3.33 15.37 3.04
N LEU A 7 2.28 15.99 2.48
CA LEU A 7 1.23 15.28 1.75
C LEU A 7 1.76 14.59 0.49
N LYS A 8 2.60 15.27 -0.29
CA LYS A 8 3.24 14.70 -1.49
C LYS A 8 4.11 13.48 -1.16
N SER A 9 4.85 13.53 -0.04
CA SER A 9 5.65 12.41 0.45
C SER A 9 4.78 11.25 0.92
N LEU A 10 3.65 11.54 1.58
CA LEU A 10 2.69 10.53 2.03
C LEU A 10 1.99 9.84 0.85
N GLU A 11 1.62 10.60 -0.18
CA GLU A 11 1.08 10.07 -1.45
C GLU A 11 2.08 9.12 -2.12
N TRP A 12 3.35 9.52 -2.25
CA TRP A 12 4.40 8.67 -2.78
C TRP A 12 4.62 7.40 -1.93
N LEU A 13 4.58 7.53 -0.60
CA LEU A 13 4.67 6.40 0.31
C LEU A 13 3.54 5.40 0.09
N LEU A 14 2.30 5.89 -0.06
CA LEU A 14 1.12 5.06 -0.35
C LEU A 14 1.26 4.30 -1.68
N ILE A 15 1.69 4.99 -2.74
CA ILE A 15 1.93 4.37 -4.05
C ILE A 15 3.01 3.27 -3.94
N CYS A 16 4.10 3.53 -3.22
CA CYS A 16 5.16 2.56 -2.99
C CYS A 16 4.67 1.33 -2.21
N ILE A 17 3.92 1.52 -1.12
CA ILE A 17 3.37 0.41 -0.32
C ILE A 17 2.40 -0.42 -1.15
N PHE A 18 1.55 0.23 -1.96
CA PHE A 18 0.63 -0.46 -2.86
C PHE A 18 1.36 -1.29 -3.91
N GLY A 19 2.36 -0.71 -4.59
CA GLY A 19 3.20 -1.43 -5.54
C GLY A 19 3.93 -2.62 -4.91
N LEU A 20 4.47 -2.45 -3.70
CA LEU A 20 5.13 -3.53 -2.96
C LEU A 20 4.16 -4.67 -2.63
N MET A 21 2.93 -4.37 -2.20
CA MET A 21 1.90 -5.38 -1.96
C MET A 21 1.54 -6.16 -3.23
N VAL A 22 1.38 -5.47 -4.36
CA VAL A 22 1.11 -6.12 -5.65
C VAL A 22 2.24 -7.07 -6.02
N LEU A 23 3.49 -6.63 -5.91
CA LEU A 23 4.66 -7.47 -6.19
C LEU A 23 4.77 -8.66 -5.24
N LEU A 24 4.46 -8.48 -3.95
CA LEU A 24 4.47 -9.56 -2.97
C LEU A 24 3.42 -10.62 -3.30
N VAL A 25 2.16 -10.22 -3.51
CA VAL A 25 1.07 -11.16 -3.80
C VAL A 25 1.27 -11.83 -5.16
N PHE A 26 1.65 -11.07 -6.18
CA PHE A 26 1.95 -11.61 -7.51
C PHE A 26 3.15 -12.55 -7.49
N GLY A 27 4.23 -12.16 -6.80
CA GLY A 27 5.41 -13.00 -6.59
C GLY A 27 5.04 -14.30 -5.89
N ASN A 28 4.16 -14.25 -4.88
CA ASN A 28 3.68 -15.43 -4.16
C ASN A 28 2.88 -16.37 -5.08
N VAL A 29 2.02 -15.84 -5.95
CA VAL A 29 1.31 -16.60 -6.99
C VAL A 29 2.31 -17.28 -7.92
N VAL A 30 3.28 -16.55 -8.47
CA VAL A 30 4.29 -17.11 -9.39
C VAL A 30 5.13 -18.19 -8.71
N LEU A 31 5.56 -17.98 -7.46
CA LEU A 31 6.33 -18.97 -6.71
C LEU A 31 5.50 -20.22 -6.39
N ARG A 32 4.23 -20.02 -6.02
CA ARG A 32 3.34 -21.11 -5.65
C ARG A 32 2.96 -21.98 -6.85
N TYR A 33 2.63 -21.37 -7.98
CA TYR A 33 2.21 -22.12 -9.17
C TYR A 33 3.39 -22.55 -10.06
N GLY A 34 4.48 -21.80 -10.07
CA GLY A 34 5.67 -22.09 -10.89
C GLY A 34 6.72 -22.96 -10.19
N PHE A 35 6.95 -22.74 -8.89
CA PHE A 35 8.01 -23.42 -8.12
C PHE A 35 7.46 -24.36 -7.02
N ASN A 36 6.12 -24.50 -6.88
CA ASN A 36 5.45 -25.24 -5.80
C ASN A 36 5.89 -24.83 -4.37
N TYR A 37 6.55 -23.68 -4.22
CA TYR A 37 6.95 -23.10 -2.94
C TYR A 37 6.05 -21.90 -2.63
N GLY A 38 5.28 -21.95 -1.55
CA GLY A 38 4.45 -20.84 -1.10
C GLY A 38 5.11 -20.10 0.07
N ILE A 39 5.30 -18.79 -0.05
CA ILE A 39 5.79 -17.97 1.06
C ILE A 39 4.58 -17.60 1.93
N ILE A 40 4.28 -18.42 2.94
CA ILE A 40 3.15 -18.17 3.89
C ILE A 40 3.31 -16.80 4.57
N PHE A 41 4.56 -16.40 4.85
CA PHE A 41 4.90 -15.11 5.45
C PHE A 41 4.49 -13.90 4.58
N SER A 42 4.43 -14.05 3.26
CA SER A 42 4.06 -12.95 2.35
C SER A 42 2.58 -12.59 2.43
N GLU A 43 1.70 -13.53 2.82
CA GLU A 43 0.29 -13.22 3.11
C GLU A 43 0.14 -12.39 4.39
N GLU A 44 0.89 -12.71 5.43
CA GLU A 44 0.84 -11.97 6.70
C GLU A 44 1.40 -10.56 6.54
N VAL A 45 2.55 -10.41 5.90
CA VAL A 45 3.16 -9.10 5.62
C VAL A 45 2.24 -8.25 4.74
N SER A 46 1.60 -8.84 3.73
CA SER A 46 0.64 -8.11 2.88
C SER A 46 -0.55 -7.61 3.71
N ARG A 47 -1.09 -8.41 4.65
CA ARG A 47 -2.16 -7.97 5.55
C ARG A 47 -1.72 -6.83 6.46
N PHE A 48 -0.52 -6.88 7.02
CA PHE A 48 0.01 -5.78 7.84
C PHE A 48 0.21 -4.51 7.01
N LEU A 49 0.79 -4.61 5.82
CA LEU A 49 0.97 -3.47 4.91
C LEU A 49 -0.37 -2.86 4.47
N PHE A 50 -1.39 -3.69 4.29
CA PHE A 50 -2.74 -3.22 3.97
C PHE A 50 -3.33 -2.35 5.07
N VAL A 51 -3.21 -2.78 6.33
CA VAL A 51 -3.69 -2.00 7.49
C VAL A 51 -2.99 -0.64 7.53
N TRP A 52 -1.66 -0.62 7.37
CA TRP A 52 -0.90 0.63 7.32
C TRP A 52 -1.31 1.52 6.15
N MET A 53 -1.58 0.96 4.98
CA MET A 53 -2.07 1.70 3.81
C MET A 53 -3.43 2.35 4.07
N VAL A 54 -4.37 1.65 4.70
CA VAL A 54 -5.69 2.20 5.03
C VAL A 54 -5.56 3.34 6.05
N PHE A 55 -4.75 3.16 7.10
CA PHE A 55 -4.49 4.22 8.06
C PHE A 55 -3.86 5.45 7.41
N LEU A 56 -2.76 5.29 6.68
CA LEU A 56 -2.06 6.40 6.01
C LEU A 56 -2.93 7.06 4.93
N GLY A 57 -3.71 6.26 4.18
CA GLY A 57 -4.65 6.74 3.16
C GLY A 57 -5.79 7.55 3.76
N SER A 58 -6.34 7.12 4.90
CA SER A 58 -7.38 7.89 5.60
C SER A 58 -6.87 9.26 6.07
N VAL A 59 -5.63 9.34 6.55
CA VAL A 59 -5.00 10.60 6.98
C VAL A 59 -4.77 11.53 5.80
N LEU A 60 -4.31 11.00 4.65
CA LEU A 60 -4.19 11.77 3.41
C LEU A 60 -5.54 12.33 2.98
N MET A 61 -6.59 11.50 2.98
CA MET A 61 -7.94 11.86 2.57
C MET A 61 -8.57 12.95 3.46
N LEU A 62 -8.35 12.86 4.78
CA LEU A 62 -8.82 13.86 5.74
C LEU A 62 -8.11 15.21 5.57
N TYR A 63 -6.85 15.20 5.14
CA TYR A 63 -6.14 16.43 4.82
C TYR A 63 -6.60 17.04 3.50
N ASP A 64 -7.00 16.19 2.55
CA ASP A 64 -7.44 16.58 1.21
C ASP A 64 -8.96 16.77 1.13
N ASN A 65 -9.60 17.30 2.19
CA ASN A 65 -11.04 17.64 2.29
C ASN A 65 -11.50 18.64 1.18
N GLY A 66 -11.55 18.15 -0.05
CA GLY A 66 -11.87 18.84 -1.29
C GLY A 66 -11.34 17.94 -2.42
N HIS A 67 -12.06 16.95 -2.93
CA HIS A 67 -13.40 17.06 -3.50
C HIS A 67 -14.09 15.68 -3.46
N LEU A 68 -14.43 15.16 -2.28
CA LEU A 68 -15.49 14.12 -2.15
C LEU A 68 -16.90 14.75 -2.29
N GLY A 69 -16.99 15.76 -3.15
CA GLY A 69 -18.16 16.54 -3.49
C GLY A 69 -18.03 16.94 -4.95
N VAL A 70 -18.04 15.95 -5.82
CA VAL A 70 -18.73 16.01 -7.11
C VAL A 70 -19.70 14.85 -7.14
#